data_AF-A0A6J6IP12-F1
#
_entry.id   AF-A0A6J6IP12-F1
#
_cell.length_a   1.000
_cell.length_b   1.000
_cell.length_c   1.000
_cell.angle_alpha   90.00
_cell.angle_beta   90.00
_cell.angle_gamma   90.00
#
_symmetry.space_group_name_H-M   'P 1'
#
loop_
_entity.id
_entity.type
_entity.pdbx_description
1 polymer ?
#
loop_
_entity_poly.entity_id
_entity_poly.type
_entity_poly.pdbx_seq_one_letter_code
_entity_poly.pdbx_strand_id
1 'polypeptide(L)'
;MSSHSRYGRACSRTSCRLTATMTLTYNYADSTAVLGPLATFAEPHAYDLCEKHGERLTVPNGWNVIKASTNSNDNGPTPDDLMAIADAVREAGTKEISSQTPLNTASATTSLGRRGHLRAVPS
;
A
#
# COMPACT_ATOMS: atom_id res chain seq x y z
N MET A 1 4.50 -24.88 28.24
CA MET A 1 4.97 -23.48 28.09
C MET A 1 4.78 -23.08 26.64
N SER A 2 3.65 -22.47 26.28
CA SER A 2 3.33 -22.15 24.88
C SER A 2 4.03 -20.87 24.45
N SER A 3 5.13 -21.06 23.72
CA SER A 3 5.87 -20.02 22.99
C SER A 3 4.92 -19.14 22.18
N HIS A 4 4.87 -17.85 22.52
CA HIS A 4 4.22 -16.83 21.70
C HIS A 4 5.10 -16.55 20.48
N SER A 5 4.50 -16.13 19.37
CA SER A 5 5.24 -15.69 18.19
C SER A 5 6.27 -14.63 18.59
N ARG A 6 7.56 -14.91 18.34
CA ARG A 6 8.64 -13.94 18.56
C ARG A 6 8.90 -13.03 17.35
N TYR A 7 8.05 -13.07 16.33
CA TYR A 7 8.23 -12.29 15.11
C TYR A 7 6.86 -11.85 14.58
N GLY A 8 6.43 -10.64 14.91
CA GLY A 8 5.20 -10.02 14.39
C GLY A 8 4.16 -9.65 15.44
N ARG A 9 3.26 -8.74 15.06
CA ARG A 9 2.13 -8.28 15.89
C ARG A 9 1.18 -9.46 16.17
N ALA A 10 0.68 -9.57 17.40
CA ALA A 10 -0.21 -10.67 17.80
C ALA A 10 -1.66 -10.33 17.46
N CYS A 11 -2.47 -11.37 17.21
CA CYS A 11 -3.89 -11.19 17.01
C CYS A 11 -4.59 -10.61 18.26
N SER A 12 -5.44 -9.59 18.07
CA SER A 12 -6.19 -8.90 19.12
C SER A 12 -7.30 -9.73 19.77
N ARG A 13 -7.67 -10.88 19.19
CA ARG A 13 -8.68 -11.77 19.81
C ARG A 13 -8.14 -12.38 21.10
N THR A 14 -8.94 -12.30 22.16
CA THR A 14 -8.63 -12.90 23.46
C THR A 14 -8.28 -14.37 23.31
N SER A 15 -7.22 -14.81 24.01
CA SER A 15 -6.68 -16.17 23.96
C SER A 15 -6.09 -16.62 22.62
N CYS A 16 -6.09 -15.78 21.58
CA CYS A 16 -5.36 -16.06 20.35
C CYS A 16 -3.88 -15.72 20.51
N ARG A 17 -2.99 -16.61 20.06
CA ARG A 17 -1.53 -16.39 20.05
C ARG A 17 -0.93 -16.43 18.63
N LEU A 18 -1.80 -16.47 17.62
CA LEU A 18 -1.39 -16.44 16.22
C LEU A 18 -0.92 -15.03 15.84
N THR A 19 -0.01 -14.97 14.87
CA THR A 19 0.44 -13.70 14.28
C THR A 19 -0.69 -13.06 13.49
N ALA A 20 -0.80 -11.75 13.61
CA ALA A 20 -1.70 -10.97 12.79
C ALA A 20 -1.18 -10.89 11.35
N THR A 21 -2.09 -10.95 10.40
CA THR A 21 -1.83 -10.81 8.96
C THR A 21 -2.73 -9.75 8.33
N MET A 22 -3.74 -9.29 9.07
CA MET A 22 -4.74 -8.32 8.63
C MET A 22 -5.00 -7.30 9.73
N THR A 23 -5.44 -6.11 9.33
CA THR A 23 -5.90 -5.07 10.25
C THR A 23 -7.36 -4.73 9.93
N LEU A 24 -8.18 -4.69 10.98
CA LEU A 24 -9.60 -4.39 10.97
C LEU A 24 -9.85 -2.99 11.53
N THR A 25 -10.58 -2.18 10.78
CA THR A 25 -11.01 -0.85 11.20
C THR A 25 -12.53 -0.72 11.06
N TYR A 26 -13.17 -0.09 12.04
CA TYR A 26 -14.59 0.22 12.02
C TYR A 26 -14.81 1.71 11.74
N ASN A 27 -15.62 2.03 10.75
CA ASN A 27 -16.19 3.35 10.56
C ASN A 27 -17.67 3.29 10.91
N TYR A 28 -17.98 3.77 12.11
CA TYR A 28 -19.33 3.75 12.67
C TYR A 28 -20.31 4.68 11.94
N ALA A 29 -19.83 5.82 11.43
CA ALA A 29 -20.69 6.79 10.76
C ALA A 29 -21.32 6.19 9.50
N ASP A 30 -20.54 5.39 8.77
CA ASP A 30 -20.99 4.73 7.55
C ASP A 30 -21.47 3.28 7.79
N SER A 31 -21.46 2.81 9.05
CA SER A 31 -21.73 1.41 9.42
C SER A 31 -20.90 0.43 8.59
N THR A 32 -19.59 0.67 8.50
CA THR A 32 -18.67 -0.13 7.70
C THR A 32 -17.52 -0.71 8.51
N ALA A 33 -17.12 -1.93 8.15
CA ALA A 33 -15.94 -2.59 8.67
C ALA A 33 -15.00 -2.92 7.51
N VAL A 34 -13.76 -2.44 7.61
CA VAL A 34 -12.73 -2.65 6.59
C VAL A 34 -11.68 -3.59 7.14
N LEU A 35 -11.48 -4.71 6.47
CA LEU A 35 -10.42 -5.67 6.77
C LEU A 35 -9.39 -5.63 5.65
N GLY A 36 -8.23 -5.06 5.95
CA GLY A 36 -7.11 -4.88 5.01
C GLY A 36 -5.90 -5.74 5.36
N PRO A 37 -4.83 -5.66 4.55
CA PRO A 37 -3.51 -6.18 4.92
C PRO A 37 -3.06 -5.63 6.28
N LEU A 38 -2.15 -6.33 6.96
CA LEU A 38 -1.58 -5.87 8.22
C LEU A 38 -0.99 -4.46 8.05
N ALA A 39 -1.46 -3.52 8.85
CA ALA A 39 -0.96 -2.16 8.83
C ALA A 39 0.55 -2.13 9.13
N THR A 40 1.28 -1.28 8.41
CA THR A 40 2.73 -1.10 8.55
C THR A 40 3.13 -0.70 9.97
N PHE A 41 2.27 0.08 10.63
CA PHE A 41 2.41 0.50 12.02
C PHE A 41 1.17 0.12 12.83
N ALA A 42 1.34 0.03 14.14
CA ALA A 42 0.22 -0.21 15.04
C ALA A 42 -0.64 1.04 15.16
N GLU A 43 -1.90 0.93 14.76
CA GLU A 43 -2.88 2.02 14.88
C GLU A 43 -3.72 1.87 16.15
N PRO A 44 -3.99 2.95 16.89
CA PRO A 44 -4.69 2.91 18.18
C PRO A 44 -6.19 2.59 18.07
N HIS A 45 -6.79 2.67 16.89
CA HIS A 45 -8.22 2.41 16.65
C HIS A 45 -8.47 1.23 15.71
N ALA A 46 -7.45 0.40 15.49
CA ALA A 46 -7.54 -0.75 14.63
C ALA A 46 -7.24 -2.05 15.40
N TYR A 47 -7.77 -3.15 14.89
CA TYR A 47 -7.60 -4.47 15.47
C TYR A 47 -6.84 -5.38 14.53
N ASP A 48 -5.83 -6.03 15.05
CA ASP A 48 -5.01 -6.94 14.28
C ASP A 48 -5.56 -8.34 14.35
N LEU A 49 -5.86 -8.94 13.20
CA LEU A 49 -6.44 -10.27 13.13
C LEU A 49 -5.48 -11.22 12.40
N CYS A 50 -5.38 -12.45 12.93
CA CYS A 50 -4.82 -13.54 12.15
C CYS A 50 -5.83 -13.96 11.08
N GLU A 51 -5.35 -14.65 10.05
CA GLU A 51 -6.15 -15.16 8.93
C GLU A 51 -7.45 -15.85 9.39
N LYS A 52 -7.34 -16.83 10.30
CA LYS A 52 -8.50 -17.55 10.87
C LYS A 52 -9.56 -16.62 11.49
N HIS A 53 -9.14 -15.55 12.15
CA HIS A 53 -10.07 -14.60 12.78
C HIS A 53 -10.59 -13.54 11.81
N GLY A 54 -9.83 -13.18 10.77
CA GLY A 54 -10.30 -12.34 9.67
C GLY A 54 -11.37 -13.04 8.82
N GLU A 55 -11.20 -14.34 8.56
CA GLU A 55 -12.18 -15.16 7.83
C GLU A 55 -13.50 -15.28 8.57
N ARG A 56 -13.44 -15.59 9.87
CA ARG A 56 -14.61 -15.78 10.76
C ARG A 56 -15.16 -14.48 11.34
N LEU A 57 -14.63 -13.33 10.93
CA LEU A 57 -15.11 -12.04 11.39
C LEU A 57 -16.57 -11.84 10.96
N THR A 58 -17.43 -11.56 11.93
CA THR A 58 -18.80 -11.11 11.74
C THR A 58 -18.94 -9.67 12.23
N VAL A 59 -19.81 -8.92 11.57
CA VAL A 59 -20.11 -7.52 11.90
C VAL A 59 -21.58 -7.40 12.35
N PRO A 60 -21.99 -6.28 12.96
CA PRO A 60 -23.39 -6.08 13.32
C PRO A 60 -24.32 -6.09 12.09
N ASN A 61 -25.59 -6.43 12.31
CA ASN A 61 -26.57 -6.49 11.22
C ASN A 61 -26.72 -5.12 10.53
N GLY A 62 -26.78 -5.14 9.20
CA GLY A 62 -26.88 -3.92 8.38
C GLY A 62 -25.55 -3.22 8.11
N TRP A 63 -24.42 -3.73 8.61
CA TRP A 63 -23.10 -3.17 8.32
C TRP A 63 -22.53 -3.69 6.99
N ASN A 64 -21.79 -2.84 6.29
CA ASN A 64 -21.02 -3.23 5.11
C ASN A 64 -19.64 -3.78 5.51
N VAL A 65 -19.19 -4.86 4.87
CA VAL A 65 -17.87 -5.46 5.11
C VAL A 65 -17.04 -5.37 3.84
N ILE A 66 -15.91 -4.67 3.93
CA ILE A 66 -14.95 -4.55 2.84
C ILE A 66 -13.74 -5.39 3.23
N LYS A 67 -13.51 -6.52 2.55
CA LYS A 67 -12.32 -7.35 2.73
C LYS A 67 -11.40 -7.16 1.54
N ALA A 68 -10.23 -6.55 1.75
CA ALA A 68 -9.20 -6.50 0.72
C ALA A 68 -8.56 -7.89 0.63
N SER A 69 -8.97 -8.67 -0.37
CA SER A 69 -8.33 -9.94 -0.69
C SER A 69 -6.92 -9.64 -1.20
N THR A 70 -5.89 -10.13 -0.54
CA THR A 70 -4.57 -10.30 -1.18
C THR A 70 -4.72 -11.47 -2.13
N ASN A 71 -5.30 -11.23 -3.31
CA ASN A 71 -5.36 -12.24 -4.34
C ASN A 71 -3.92 -12.44 -4.82
N SER A 72 -3.20 -13.39 -4.22
CA SER A 72 -1.86 -13.80 -4.64
C SER A 72 -1.87 -14.42 -6.05
N ASN A 73 -3.06 -14.63 -6.62
CA ASN A 73 -3.28 -14.99 -8.01
C ASN A 73 -3.42 -13.80 -8.96
N ASP A 74 -3.01 -12.59 -8.55
CA ASP A 74 -2.68 -11.55 -9.52
C ASP A 74 -1.37 -11.97 -10.20
N ASN A 75 -1.50 -12.93 -11.13
CA ASN A 75 -0.44 -13.24 -12.08
C ASN A 75 -0.26 -11.94 -12.84
N GLY A 76 0.80 -11.19 -12.51
CA GLY A 76 1.08 -9.89 -13.11
C GLY A 76 1.11 -9.98 -14.64
N PRO A 77 1.28 -8.82 -15.33
CA PRO A 77 1.23 -8.75 -16.78
C PRO A 77 2.06 -9.87 -17.42
N THR A 78 1.48 -10.54 -18.41
CA THR A 78 2.16 -11.63 -19.09
C THR A 78 3.43 -11.11 -19.79
N PRO A 79 4.39 -11.98 -20.13
CA PRO A 79 5.58 -11.54 -20.88
C PRO A 79 5.25 -10.80 -22.18
N ASP A 80 4.12 -11.12 -22.82
CA ASP A 80 3.61 -10.44 -24.02
C ASP A 80 3.11 -9.03 -23.70
N ASP A 81 2.34 -8.87 -22.61
CA ASP A 81 1.88 -7.56 -22.13
C ASP A 81 3.07 -6.64 -21.83
N LEU A 82 4.14 -7.19 -21.24
CA LEU A 82 5.36 -6.44 -20.96
C LEU A 82 6.05 -5.97 -22.25
N MET A 83 6.04 -6.79 -23.30
CA MET A 83 6.60 -6.43 -24.60
C MET A 83 5.74 -5.35 -25.29
N ALA A 84 4.42 -5.51 -25.27
CA ALA A 84 3.48 -4.52 -25.79
C ALA A 84 3.64 -3.15 -25.11
N ILE A 85 3.79 -3.12 -23.78
CA ILE A 85 4.04 -1.89 -23.03
C ILE A 85 5.39 -1.27 -23.43
N ALA A 86 6.44 -2.07 -23.55
CA ALA A 86 7.76 -1.59 -23.92
C ALA A 86 7.77 -0.93 -25.31
N ASP A 87 7.05 -1.51 -26.28
CA ASP A 87 6.94 -0.95 -27.62
C ASP A 87 6.08 0.31 -27.65
N ALA A 88 4.97 0.35 -26.90
CA ALA A 88 4.15 1.55 -26.76
C ALA A 88 4.96 2.73 -26.18
N VAL A 89 5.82 2.49 -25.19
CA VAL A 89 6.70 3.52 -24.60
C VAL A 89 7.75 4.03 -25.60
N ARG A 90 8.34 3.13 -26.41
CA ARG A 90 9.30 3.52 -27.47
C ARG A 90 8.62 4.40 -28.54
N GLU A 91 7.40 4.05 -28.94
CA GLU A 91 6.65 4.83 -29.91
C GLU A 91 6.32 6.22 -29.35
N ALA A 92 5.85 6.30 -28.10
CA ALA A 92 5.54 7.57 -27.44
C ALA A 92 6.78 8.48 -27.31
N GLY A 93 7.92 7.94 -26.87
CA GLY A 93 9.16 8.71 -26.74
C GLY A 93 9.68 9.24 -28.09
N THR A 94 9.56 8.43 -29.16
CA THR A 94 9.98 8.84 -30.51
C THR A 94 9.11 9.97 -31.07
N LYS A 95 7.79 9.94 -30.82
CA LYS A 95 6.87 11.01 -31.22
C LYS A 95 7.18 12.34 -30.51
N GLU A 96 7.56 12.31 -29.23
CA GLU A 96 7.92 13.53 -28.49
C GLU A 96 9.24 14.14 -28.97
N ILE A 97 10.26 13.33 -29.23
CA ILE A 97 11.57 13.81 -29.73
C ILE A 97 11.43 14.45 -31.12
N SER A 98 10.63 13.88 -32.01
CA SER A 98 10.37 14.45 -33.34
C SER A 98 9.55 15.74 -33.30
N SER A 99 8.82 16.00 -32.21
CA SER A 99 8.02 17.21 -32.04
C SER A 99 8.85 18.40 -31.54
N GLN A 100 10.07 18.14 -31.05
CA GLN A 100 11.01 19.18 -30.64
C GLN A 100 11.92 19.52 -31.83
N THR A 101 11.52 20.50 -32.62
CA THR A 101 12.45 21.20 -33.52
C THR A 101 13.55 21.82 -32.65
N PRO A 102 14.85 21.57 -32.90
CA PRO A 102 15.92 22.11 -32.06
C PRO A 102 16.05 23.62 -32.31
N LEU A 103 15.34 24.41 -31.50
CA LEU A 103 15.66 25.83 -31.34
C LEU A 103 16.94 25.91 -30.51
N ASN A 104 18.04 25.98 -31.23
CA ASN A 104 19.34 26.38 -30.70
C ASN A 104 19.18 27.77 -30.07
N THR A 105 19.13 27.84 -28.74
CA THR A 105 19.35 29.08 -28.00
C THR A 105 20.19 28.76 -26.78
N ALA A 106 21.47 29.07 -26.91
CA ALA A 106 22.41 29.15 -25.80
C ALA A 106 21.96 30.20 -24.78
N SER A 107 22.37 29.97 -23.53
CA SER A 107 22.38 30.88 -22.35
C SER A 107 21.28 30.64 -21.33
N ALA A 108 21.63 30.05 -20.19
CA ALA A 108 22.06 30.82 -19.00
C ALA A 108 22.07 29.90 -17.77
N THR A 109 23.26 29.70 -17.22
CA THR A 109 23.50 29.14 -15.89
C THR A 109 22.95 30.11 -14.83
N THR A 110 21.72 29.90 -14.36
CA THR A 110 21.24 30.52 -13.12
C THR A 110 21.40 29.56 -11.96
N SER A 111 22.46 29.80 -11.19
CA SER A 111 22.75 29.27 -9.87
C SER A 111 21.64 29.65 -8.87
N LEU A 112 20.59 28.84 -8.77
CA LEU A 112 19.60 28.97 -7.72
C LEU A 112 20.05 28.22 -6.46
N GLY A 113 20.75 28.97 -5.60
CA GLY A 113 20.33 29.14 -4.21
C GLY A 113 20.11 27.87 -3.38
N ARG A 114 21.21 27.36 -2.83
CA ARG A 114 21.28 26.55 -1.62
C ARG A 114 20.46 27.16 -0.48
N ARG A 115 19.25 26.64 -0.16
CA ARG A 115 18.59 26.80 1.14
C ARG A 115 17.77 25.56 1.50
N GLY A 116 18.37 24.70 2.32
CA GLY A 116 17.72 23.51 2.89
C GLY A 116 16.60 23.88 3.88
N HIS A 117 15.56 23.07 3.89
CA HIS A 117 14.41 23.16 4.81
C HIS A 117 14.25 21.89 5.65
N LEU A 118 15.32 21.12 5.84
CA LEU A 118 15.32 19.99 6.76
C LEU A 118 15.36 20.52 8.19
N ARG A 119 14.27 20.32 8.94
CA ARG A 119 14.24 20.43 10.40
C ARG A 119 14.41 19.04 11.01
N ALA A 120 15.28 18.92 12.00
CA ALA A 120 15.44 17.71 12.79
C ALA A 120 14.33 17.59 13.86
N VAL A 121 13.91 16.37 14.16
CA VAL A 121 12.97 16.00 15.24
C VAL A 121 13.80 15.61 16.48
N PRO A 122 13.47 16.07 17.70
CA PRO A 122 14.20 15.67 18.91
C PRO A 122 13.79 14.27 19.41
N SER A 123 14.73 13.69 20.15
CA SER A 123 14.86 12.32 20.65
C SER A 123 13.66 11.72 21.37
#